data_AF-F2L9J2-F1
#
_entry.id   AF-F2L9J2-F1
#
_cell.length_a   1.000
_cell.length_b   1.000
_cell.length_c   1.000
_cell.angle_alpha   90.00
_cell.angle_beta   90.00
_cell.angle_gamma   90.00
#
_symmetry.space_group_name_H-M   'P 1'
#
loop_
_entity.id
_entity.type
_entity.pdbx_description
1 polymer ?
#
loop_
_entity_poly.entity_id
_entity_poly.type
_entity_poly.pdbx_seq_one_letter_code
_entity_poly.pdbx_strand_id
1 'polypeptide(L)'
;MPRQAHPFVQTQRNDTLSVRTRVHYDRDARRPTTPILVGTTVVMRRPLPNSIYTEYLIMDGNQVVRTQISVPSEADCKSALDARAALKKVADDAITRAKRRSRKAAKEPACS
;
A
#
# COMPACT_ATOMS: atom_id res chain seq x y z
N MET A 1 45.73 14.39 -10.99
CA MET A 1 45.20 15.59 -11.67
C MET A 1 43.72 15.74 -11.34
N PRO A 2 43.25 16.84 -10.73
CA PRO A 2 41.83 17.01 -10.43
C PRO A 2 41.06 17.42 -11.70
N ARG A 3 39.91 16.79 -11.96
CA ARG A 3 39.00 17.15 -13.05
C ARG A 3 38.16 18.36 -12.62
N GLN A 4 38.25 19.46 -13.37
CA GLN A 4 37.43 20.66 -13.16
C GLN A 4 35.96 20.37 -13.50
N ALA A 5 35.05 20.58 -12.55
CA ALA A 5 33.61 20.51 -12.78
C ALA A 5 33.15 21.77 -13.55
N HIS A 6 32.62 21.58 -14.76
CA HIS A 6 32.09 22.68 -15.55
C HIS A 6 30.64 22.98 -15.12
N PRO A 7 30.22 24.27 -15.05
CA PRO A 7 28.85 24.61 -14.70
C PRO A 7 27.88 24.07 -15.75
N PHE A 8 26.81 23.42 -15.29
CA PHE A 8 25.76 22.88 -16.15
C PHE A 8 24.96 24.02 -16.78
N VAL A 9 25.39 24.47 -17.96
CA VAL A 9 24.64 25.41 -18.78
C VAL A 9 23.67 24.60 -19.65
N GLN A 10 22.35 24.80 -19.44
CA GLN A 10 21.32 24.24 -20.32
C GLN A 10 21.30 25.03 -21.64
N THR A 11 22.14 24.65 -22.58
CA THR A 11 22.00 25.10 -23.97
C THR A 11 20.80 24.37 -24.58
N GLN A 12 19.80 25.12 -25.05
CA GLN A 12 18.63 24.59 -25.74
C GLN A 12 19.07 24.05 -27.12
N ARG A 13 19.46 22.77 -27.19
CA ARG A 13 19.82 22.06 -28.42
C ARG A 13 18.57 21.41 -29.00
N ASN A 14 18.06 21.96 -30.09
CA ASN A 14 16.81 21.51 -30.73
C ASN A 14 16.97 20.24 -31.60
N ASP A 15 18.19 19.78 -31.88
CA ASP A 15 18.45 18.67 -32.84
C ASP A 15 19.17 17.45 -32.26
N THR A 16 19.28 17.32 -30.94
CA THR A 16 19.84 16.11 -30.29
C THR A 16 18.86 15.54 -29.30
N LEU A 17 18.62 14.21 -29.36
CA LEU A 17 17.85 13.45 -28.38
C LEU A 17 18.15 13.97 -26.96
N SER A 18 17.08 14.33 -26.24
CA SER A 18 17.17 14.90 -24.90
C SER A 18 18.05 14.06 -23.97
N VAL A 19 18.75 14.73 -23.06
CA VAL A 19 19.62 14.09 -22.06
C VAL A 19 18.78 13.08 -21.28
N ARG A 20 18.98 11.78 -21.54
CA ARG A 20 18.40 10.72 -20.73
C ARG A 20 19.06 10.75 -19.37
N THR A 21 18.32 11.19 -18.35
CA THR A 21 18.76 11.09 -16.96
C THR A 21 18.81 9.61 -16.58
N ARG A 22 20.02 9.04 -16.52
CA ARG A 22 20.24 7.71 -15.94
C ARG A 22 20.33 7.86 -14.44
N VAL A 23 19.26 7.51 -13.72
CA VAL A 23 19.31 7.38 -12.26
C VAL A 23 19.99 6.05 -11.95
N HIS A 24 21.19 6.11 -11.40
CA HIS A 24 21.86 4.92 -10.90
C HIS A 24 21.12 4.41 -9.67
N TYR A 25 20.53 3.23 -9.79
CA TYR A 25 19.87 2.55 -8.69
C TYR A 25 20.92 1.75 -7.89
N ASP A 26 21.15 2.16 -6.65
CA ASP A 26 21.93 1.36 -5.69
C ASP A 26 21.01 0.33 -5.05
N ARG A 27 21.31 -0.96 -5.30
CA ARG A 27 20.50 -2.08 -4.81
C ARG A 27 20.64 -2.28 -3.31
N ASP A 28 21.82 -1.97 -2.76
CA ASP A 28 22.17 -2.30 -1.38
C ASP A 28 22.00 -1.07 -0.46
N ALA A 29 21.69 0.10 -1.03
CA ALA A 29 21.31 1.28 -0.28
C ALA A 29 20.10 1.01 0.62
N ARG A 30 20.22 1.40 1.90
CA ARG A 30 19.14 1.25 2.88
C ARG A 30 17.92 2.07 2.45
N ARG A 31 16.85 1.37 2.09
CA ARG A 31 15.59 1.99 1.69
C ARG A 31 14.79 2.46 2.90
N PRO A 32 14.04 3.57 2.80
CA PRO A 32 13.25 4.02 3.93
C PRO A 32 12.07 3.07 4.18
N THR A 33 12.02 2.56 5.41
CA THR A 33 10.95 1.71 5.96
C THR A 33 10.04 2.48 6.90
N THR A 34 10.31 3.78 7.10
CA THR A 34 9.54 4.65 7.97
C THR A 34 8.10 4.78 7.43
N PRO A 35 7.07 4.59 8.27
CA PRO A 35 5.70 4.81 7.84
C PRO A 35 5.49 6.28 7.46
N ILE A 36 4.61 6.50 6.49
CA ILE A 36 4.20 7.85 6.05
C ILE A 36 2.73 8.06 6.41
N LEU A 37 2.37 9.31 6.70
CA LEU A 37 0.99 9.71 6.87
C LEU A 37 0.47 10.23 5.53
N VAL A 38 -0.65 9.67 5.07
CA VAL A 38 -1.36 10.12 3.87
C VAL A 38 -2.76 10.53 4.32
N GLY A 39 -3.00 11.85 4.39
CA GLY A 39 -4.17 12.41 5.05
C GLY A 39 -4.20 11.99 6.52
N THR A 40 -5.20 11.18 6.89
CA THR A 40 -5.37 10.64 8.26
C THR A 40 -4.89 9.19 8.41
N THR A 41 -4.49 8.54 7.32
CA THR A 41 -4.19 7.11 7.30
C THR A 41 -2.68 6.87 7.36
N VAL A 42 -2.27 5.94 8.21
CA VAL A 42 -0.88 5.49 8.29
C VAL A 42 -0.62 4.51 7.15
N VAL A 43 0.43 4.75 6.37
CA VAL A 43 0.87 3.86 5.30
C VAL A 43 2.26 3.35 5.64
N MET A 44 2.37 2.05 5.88
CA MET A 44 3.66 1.42 6.15
C MET A 44 4.41 1.16 4.85
N ARG A 45 5.73 1.32 4.89
CA ARG A 45 6.60 1.11 3.74
C ARG A 45 7.44 -0.15 3.92
N ARG A 46 7.33 -1.07 2.97
CA ARG A 46 8.08 -2.32 2.94
C ARG A 46 8.83 -2.45 1.62
N PRO A 47 10.15 -2.17 1.61
CA PRO A 47 11.01 -2.52 0.48
C PRO A 47 10.92 -4.00 0.15
N LEU A 48 10.73 -4.34 -1.13
CA LEU A 48 10.77 -5.73 -1.56
C LEU A 48 12.23 -6.19 -1.74
N PRO A 49 12.59 -7.39 -1.27
CA PRO A 49 13.93 -7.91 -1.48
C PRO A 49 14.18 -8.12 -2.97
N ASN A 50 15.40 -7.82 -3.44
CA ASN A 50 15.84 -7.99 -4.82
C ASN A 50 15.01 -7.23 -5.87
N SER A 51 14.23 -6.23 -5.46
CA SER A 51 13.35 -5.45 -6.34
C SER A 51 13.56 -3.96 -6.17
N ILE A 52 13.29 -3.21 -7.24
CA ILE A 52 13.30 -1.75 -7.20
C ILE A 52 12.08 -1.18 -6.47
N TYR A 53 11.05 -2.00 -6.26
CA TYR A 53 9.76 -1.55 -5.76
C TYR A 53 9.70 -1.50 -4.23
N THR A 54 8.90 -0.58 -3.72
CA THR A 54 8.52 -0.51 -2.31
C THR A 54 7.03 -0.81 -2.23
N GLU A 55 6.66 -1.77 -1.41
CA GLU A 55 5.27 -2.07 -1.10
C GLU A 55 4.77 -1.07 -0.06
N TYR A 56 3.63 -0.45 -0.35
CA TYR A 56 2.92 0.46 0.54
C TYR A 56 1.72 -0.29 1.11
N LEU A 57 1.70 -0.44 2.44
CA LEU A 57 0.62 -1.10 3.17
C LEU A 57 -0.25 -0.03 3.81
N ILE A 58 -1.51 0.06 3.38
CA ILE A 58 -2.51 0.95 3.96
C ILE A 58 -3.00 0.33 5.26
N MET A 59 -2.76 1.02 6.38
CA MET A 59 -3.05 0.51 7.72
C MET A 59 -4.37 1.07 8.25
N ASP A 60 -5.14 0.22 8.93
CA ASP A 60 -6.21 0.63 9.86
C ASP A 60 -5.86 0.12 11.26
N GLY A 61 -5.35 1.01 12.11
CA GLY A 61 -4.75 0.63 13.39
C GLY A 61 -3.59 -0.36 13.18
N ASN A 62 -3.76 -1.58 13.68
CA ASN A 62 -2.76 -2.65 13.57
C ASN A 62 -3.03 -3.65 12.43
N GLN A 63 -4.01 -3.38 11.55
CA GLN A 63 -4.35 -4.28 10.45
C GLN A 63 -4.04 -3.66 9.10
N VAL A 64 -3.41 -4.44 8.22
CA VAL A 64 -3.24 -4.08 6.81
C VAL A 64 -4.58 -4.24 6.11
N VAL A 65 -5.03 -3.17 5.45
CA VAL A 65 -6.29 -3.16 4.70
C VAL A 65 -6.06 -3.47 3.23
N ARG A 66 -5.00 -2.90 2.66
CA ARG A 66 -4.66 -3.02 1.25
C ARG A 66 -3.15 -2.83 1.06
N THR A 67 -2.59 -3.52 0.07
CA THR A 67 -1.21 -3.32 -0.37
C THR A 67 -1.16 -2.84 -1.81
N GLN A 68 -0.15 -2.04 -2.13
CA GLN A 68 0.10 -1.54 -3.48
C GLN A 68 1.56 -1.15 -3.69
N ILE A 69 2.01 -1.11 -4.94
CA ILE A 69 3.40 -0.80 -5.32
C ILE A 69 3.62 0.72 -5.46
N SER A 70 2.59 1.47 -5.84
CA SER A 70 2.61 2.93 -5.95
C SER A 70 2.29 3.59 -4.62
N VAL A 71 2.81 4.80 -4.42
CA VAL A 71 2.44 5.64 -3.28
C VAL A 71 0.92 5.90 -3.35
N PRO A 72 0.14 5.56 -2.31
CA PRO A 72 -1.30 5.80 -2.31
C PRO A 72 -1.63 7.28 -2.24
N SER A 73 -2.69 7.68 -2.93
CA SER A 73 -3.38 8.94 -2.69
C SER A 73 -4.32 8.82 -1.49
N GLU A 74 -4.80 9.96 -0.99
CA GLU A 74 -5.82 9.97 0.07
C GLU A 74 -7.12 9.28 -0.36
N ALA A 75 -7.48 9.35 -1.65
CA ALA A 75 -8.66 8.68 -2.19
C ALA A 75 -8.50 7.14 -2.18
N ASP A 76 -7.28 6.65 -2.47
CA ASP A 76 -6.97 5.22 -2.39
C ASP A 76 -7.06 4.71 -0.95
N CYS A 77 -6.59 5.50 0.01
CA CYS A 77 -6.72 5.20 1.44
C CYS A 77 -8.19 5.13 1.87
N LYS A 78 -9.00 6.14 1.52
CA LYS A 78 -10.44 6.18 1.86
C LYS A 78 -11.18 4.98 1.27
N SER A 79 -11.00 4.73 -0.02
CA SER A 79 -11.65 3.60 -0.69
C SER A 79 -11.26 2.24 -0.10
N ALA A 80 -10.00 2.06 0.30
CA ALA A 80 -9.55 0.85 0.98
C ALA A 80 -10.23 0.66 2.34
N LEU A 81 -10.35 1.73 3.13
CA LEU A 81 -11.02 1.69 4.43
C LEU A 81 -12.52 1.38 4.29
N ASP A 82 -13.19 2.04 3.34
CA ASP A 82 -14.61 1.82 3.06
C ASP A 82 -14.88 0.38 2.61
N ALA A 83 -14.04 -0.16 1.73
CA ALA A 83 -14.14 -1.55 1.30
C ALA A 83 -14.01 -2.53 2.48
N ARG A 84 -13.08 -2.28 3.41
CA ARG A 84 -12.95 -3.12 4.61
C ARG A 84 -14.13 -2.97 5.57
N ALA A 85 -14.67 -1.77 5.72
CA ALA A 85 -15.88 -1.56 6.53
C ALA A 85 -17.08 -2.33 5.94
N ALA A 86 -17.23 -2.33 4.62
CA ALA A 86 -18.27 -3.12 3.94
C ALA A 86 -18.08 -4.63 4.15
N LEU A 87 -16.85 -5.14 4.00
CA LEU A 87 -16.54 -6.56 4.23
C LEU A 87 -16.82 -7.00 5.67
N LYS A 88 -16.49 -6.15 6.66
CA LYS A 88 -16.80 -6.42 8.08
C LYS A 88 -18.30 -6.58 8.31
N LYS A 89 -19.12 -5.68 7.76
CA LYS A 89 -20.59 -5.77 7.87
C LYS A 89 -21.12 -7.08 7.30
N VAL A 90 -20.64 -7.47 6.12
CA VAL A 90 -21.05 -8.74 5.48
C VAL A 90 -20.63 -9.95 6.33
N ALA A 91 -19.42 -9.93 6.90
CA ALA A 91 -18.95 -11.00 7.77
C ALA A 91 -19.77 -11.09 9.07
N ASP A 92 -20.07 -9.96 9.71
CA ASP A 92 -20.89 -9.91 10.92
C ASP A 92 -22.31 -10.42 10.65
N ASP A 93 -22.92 -10.03 9.53
CA ASP A 93 -24.22 -10.55 9.10
C ASP A 93 -24.21 -12.06 8.86
N ALA A 94 -23.15 -12.59 8.24
CA ALA A 94 -23.00 -14.02 8.05
C ALA A 94 -22.88 -14.77 9.39
N ILE A 95 -22.06 -14.24 10.32
CA ILE A 95 -21.86 -14.81 11.65
C ILE A 95 -23.16 -14.77 12.46
N THR A 96 -23.91 -13.67 12.44
CA THR A 96 -25.17 -13.55 13.17
C THR A 96 -26.23 -14.50 12.61
N ARG A 97 -26.32 -14.66 11.29
CA ARG A 97 -27.20 -15.64 10.64
C ARG A 97 -26.82 -17.07 11.02
N ALA A 98 -25.53 -17.40 11.01
CA ALA A 98 -25.03 -18.71 11.44
C ALA A 98 -25.37 -19.00 12.91
N LYS A 99 -25.14 -18.05 13.81
CA LYS A 99 -25.50 -18.15 15.24
C LYS A 99 -27.00 -18.32 15.46
N ARG A 100 -27.85 -17.66 14.66
CA ARG A 100 -29.32 -17.84 14.72
C ARG A 100 -29.72 -19.24 14.26
N ARG A 101 -29.12 -19.77 13.19
CA ARG A 101 -29.38 -21.13 12.70
C ARG A 101 -28.96 -22.19 13.72
N SER A 102 -27.78 -22.07 14.32
CA SER A 102 -27.32 -23.03 15.33
C SER A 102 -28.20 -23.03 16.59
N ARG A 103 -28.66 -21.86 17.03
CA ARG A 103 -29.62 -21.77 18.15
C ARG A 103 -30.99 -22.38 17.83
N LYS A 104 -31.45 -22.30 16.59
CA LYS A 104 -32.70 -22.96 16.16
C LYS A 104 -32.53 -24.49 16.15
N ALA A 105 -31.44 -24.98 15.56
CA ALA A 105 -31.13 -26.41 15.53
C ALA A 105 -30.93 -27.01 16.95
N ALA A 106 -30.34 -26.25 17.88
CA ALA A 106 -30.21 -26.68 19.28
C ALA A 106 -31.53 -26.60 20.07
N LYS A 107 -32.53 -25.88 19.57
CA LYS A 107 -33.85 -25.71 20.22
C LYS A 107 -34.90 -26.69 19.68
N GLU A 108 -34.66 -27.36 18.55
CA GLU A 108 -35.39 -28.58 18.19
C GLU A 108 -34.80 -29.73 19.02
N PRO A 109 -35.48 -30.18 20.10
CA PRO A 109 -35.04 -31.37 20.80
C PRO A 109 -35.19 -32.58 19.87
N ALA A 110 -34.22 -33.48 19.93
CA ALA A 110 -34.35 -34.83 19.41
C ALA A 110 -35.66 -35.44 19.95
N CYS A 111 -36.68 -35.52 19.10
CA CYS A 111 -37.83 -36.37 19.35
C CYS A 111 -37.60 -37.67 18.58
N SER A 112 -37.16 -38.67 19.35
CA SER A 112 -37.42 -40.09 19.14
C SER A 112 -38.90 -40.36 18.90
#